data_AF-A0A7X5DRZ8-F1
#
_entry.id   AF-A0A7X5DRZ8-F1
#
_cell.length_a   1.000
_cell.length_b   1.000
_cell.length_c   1.000
_cell.angle_alpha   90.00
_cell.angle_beta   90.00
_cell.angle_gamma   90.00
#
_symmetry.space_group_name_H-M   'P 1'
#
loop_
_entity.id
_entity.type
_entity.pdbx_description
1 polymer ?
#
loop_
_entity_poly.entity_id
_entity_poly.type
_entity_poly.pdbx_seq_one_letter_code
_entity_poly.pdbx_strand_id
1 'polypeptide(L)'
;MPNFNLNQQPQYPIVTKDTDMALTNDQIISLFSDRDSITLCVRSSSGHPNRGGYYFCIHKISNSSFQLETLEGVYIDHFDLDTLVNFINHASGRKFNSELLDYCQSSINFRTD
;
A
#
# COMPACT_ATOMS: atom_id res chain seq x y z
N MET A 1 23.93 10.64 -4.19
CA MET A 1 22.62 10.45 -3.54
C MET A 1 21.62 11.29 -4.31
N PRO A 2 20.56 10.71 -4.90
CA PRO A 2 19.53 11.53 -5.51
C PRO A 2 18.96 12.47 -4.44
N ASN A 3 18.70 13.72 -4.82
CA ASN A 3 18.11 14.71 -3.93
C ASN A 3 16.69 14.26 -3.56
N PHE A 4 16.52 13.66 -2.38
CA PHE A 4 15.20 13.40 -1.79
C PHE A 4 14.50 14.74 -1.54
N ASN A 5 13.61 15.13 -2.44
CA ASN A 5 12.81 16.33 -2.26
C ASN A 5 11.64 16.02 -1.32
N LEU A 6 11.81 16.35 -0.04
CA LEU A 6 10.80 16.12 1.00
C LEU A 6 9.44 16.77 0.67
N ASN A 7 9.41 17.81 -0.17
CA ASN A 7 8.16 18.46 -0.58
C ASN A 7 7.35 17.65 -1.60
N GLN A 8 7.92 16.62 -2.22
CA GLN A 8 7.23 15.77 -3.20
C GLN A 8 6.58 14.54 -2.56
N GLN A 9 6.96 14.20 -1.32
CA GLN A 9 6.41 13.02 -0.64
C GLN A 9 4.91 13.17 -0.37
N PRO A 10 4.12 12.10 -0.50
CA PRO A 10 2.71 12.11 -0.11
C PRO A 10 2.62 12.45 1.37
N GLN A 11 2.02 13.60 1.69
CA GLN A 11 1.79 14.05 3.07
C GLN A 11 0.55 13.37 3.67
N TYR A 12 0.32 12.11 3.32
CA TYR A 12 -0.88 11.40 3.71
C TYR A 12 -0.78 10.96 5.17
N PRO A 13 -1.91 10.97 5.90
CA PRO A 13 -1.91 10.46 7.26
C PRO A 13 -1.54 8.97 7.28
N ILE A 14 -0.57 8.62 8.12
CA ILE A 14 -0.17 7.23 8.28
C ILE A 14 -1.24 6.48 9.07
N VAL A 15 -1.68 5.34 8.54
CA VAL A 15 -2.62 4.42 9.18
C VAL A 15 -1.93 3.09 9.36
N THR A 16 -1.79 2.64 10.61
CA THR A 16 -1.09 1.40 10.93
C THR A 16 -2.07 0.25 11.14
N LYS A 17 -1.76 -0.91 10.57
CA LYS A 17 -2.45 -2.18 10.79
C LYS A 17 -1.45 -3.26 11.20
N ASP A 18 -1.52 -3.62 12.47
CA ASP A 18 -0.77 -4.73 13.05
C ASP A 18 -1.64 -5.99 12.93
N THR A 19 -1.29 -6.86 12.00
CA THR A 19 -2.05 -8.10 11.72
C THR A 19 -1.15 -9.14 11.11
N ASP A 20 -1.39 -10.41 11.44
CA ASP A 20 -0.79 -11.57 10.77
C ASP A 20 -1.77 -12.22 9.78
N MET A 21 -3.02 -11.75 9.78
CA MET A 21 -4.09 -12.21 8.89
C MET A 21 -4.22 -11.29 7.67
N ALA A 22 -4.72 -11.85 6.57
CA ALA A 22 -5.06 -11.10 5.37
C ALA A 22 -6.14 -10.05 5.65
N LEU A 23 -5.93 -8.84 5.15
CA LEU A 23 -6.89 -7.75 5.19
C LEU A 23 -8.07 -8.03 4.24
N THR A 24 -9.28 -7.64 4.64
CA THR A 24 -10.48 -7.74 3.81
C THR A 24 -10.82 -6.42 3.12
N ASN A 25 -11.69 -6.49 2.11
CA ASN A 25 -12.21 -5.32 1.41
C ASN A 25 -12.84 -4.31 2.37
N ASP A 26 -13.71 -4.77 3.28
CA ASP A 26 -14.37 -3.91 4.27
C ASP A 26 -13.36 -3.22 5.17
N GLN A 27 -12.31 -3.94 5.58
CA GLN A 27 -11.24 -3.36 6.38
C GLN A 27 -10.51 -2.27 5.61
N ILE A 28 -10.18 -2.48 4.33
CA ILE A 28 -9.53 -1.47 3.50
C ILE A 28 -10.44 -0.26 3.27
N ILE A 29 -11.71 -0.45 2.90
CA ILE A 29 -12.68 0.65 2.72
C ILE A 29 -12.79 1.48 4.00
N SER A 30 -12.87 0.83 5.17
CA SER A 30 -13.03 1.53 6.45
C SER A 30 -11.88 2.49 6.78
N LEU A 31 -10.69 2.30 6.19
CA LEU A 31 -9.55 3.20 6.38
C LEU A 31 -9.78 4.58 5.76
N PHE A 32 -10.71 4.68 4.81
CA PHE A 32 -11.03 5.87 4.03
C PHE A 32 -12.38 6.50 4.45
N SER A 33 -12.84 6.25 5.67
CA SER A 33 -14.15 6.75 6.14
C SER A 33 -14.25 8.29 6.10
N ASP A 34 -13.18 8.97 6.53
CA ASP A 34 -13.13 10.44 6.66
C ASP A 34 -12.03 11.08 5.81
N ARG A 35 -11.46 10.33 4.86
CA ARG A 35 -10.28 10.74 4.09
C ARG A 35 -10.17 9.99 2.77
N ASP A 36 -9.63 10.65 1.78
CA ASP A 36 -9.41 10.06 0.46
C ASP A 36 -7.98 9.56 0.28
N SER A 37 -7.01 9.97 1.11
CA SER A 37 -5.62 9.52 1.00
C SER A 37 -5.07 9.01 2.32
N ILE A 38 -4.30 7.92 2.25
CA ILE A 38 -3.58 7.35 3.40
C ILE A 38 -2.22 6.83 2.99
N THR A 39 -1.30 6.79 3.95
CA THR A 39 -0.14 5.90 3.89
C THR A 39 -0.41 4.71 4.82
N LEU A 40 -0.82 3.58 4.25
CA LEU A 40 -1.07 2.36 5.02
C LEU A 40 0.26 1.71 5.39
N CYS A 41 0.49 1.48 6.69
CA CYS A 41 1.60 0.70 7.21
C CYS A 41 1.08 -0.64 7.73
N VAL A 42 1.43 -1.75 7.06
CA VAL A 42 1.09 -3.11 7.47
C VAL A 42 2.28 -3.75 8.20
N ARG A 43 2.04 -4.24 9.42
CA ARG A 43 3.07 -4.90 10.26
C ARG A 43 2.55 -6.21 10.82
N SER A 44 3.45 -7.05 11.32
CA SER A 44 3.10 -8.26 12.08
C SER A 44 2.52 -7.88 13.44
N SER A 45 1.55 -8.64 13.95
CA SER A 45 0.90 -8.33 15.25
C SER A 45 1.88 -8.38 16.42
N SER A 46 2.87 -9.28 16.35
CA SER A 46 3.93 -9.45 17.33
C SER A 46 5.19 -8.62 17.06
N GLY A 47 5.11 -7.67 16.11
CA GLY A 47 6.25 -6.83 15.74
C GLY A 47 6.67 -5.91 16.88
N HIS A 48 7.98 -5.70 17.05
CA HIS A 48 8.49 -4.67 17.96
C HIS A 48 7.94 -3.29 17.54
N PRO A 49 7.57 -2.39 18.48
CA PRO A 49 6.98 -1.08 18.13
C PRO A 49 7.82 -0.24 17.16
N ASN A 50 9.15 -0.39 17.23
CA ASN A 50 10.12 0.30 16.37
C ASN A 50 10.53 -0.50 15.12
N ARG A 51 9.87 -1.63 14.82
CA ARG A 51 10.12 -2.40 13.59
C ARG A 51 9.41 -1.72 12.42
N GLY A 52 10.11 -1.66 11.28
CA GLY A 52 9.53 -1.21 10.01
C GLY A 52 8.35 -2.09 9.56
N GLY A 53 7.58 -1.57 8.62
CA GLY A 53 6.43 -2.24 8.00
C GLY A 53 6.46 -2.13 6.49
N TYR A 54 5.41 -2.67 5.86
CA TYR A 54 5.14 -2.46 4.44
C TYR A 54 4.29 -1.22 4.30
N TYR A 55 4.76 -0.25 3.50
CA TYR A 55 4.10 1.03 3.31
C TYR A 55 3.46 1.11 1.93
N PHE A 56 2.23 1.62 1.89
CA PHE A 56 1.47 1.83 0.66
C PHE A 56 0.86 3.23 0.69
N CYS A 57 1.25 4.11 -0.23
CA CYS A 57 0.58 5.39 -0.42
C CYS A 57 -0.60 5.20 -1.35
N ILE A 58 -1.81 5.38 -0.83
CA ILE A 58 -3.05 5.07 -1.55
C ILE A 58 -3.92 6.31 -1.56
N HIS A 59 -4.34 6.71 -2.76
CA HIS A 59 -5.36 7.71 -2.99
C HIS A 59 -6.63 7.04 -3.51
N LYS A 60 -7.74 7.20 -2.80
CA LYS A 60 -9.06 6.72 -3.16
C LYS A 60 -9.74 7.76 -4.05
N ILE A 61 -10.02 7.38 -5.29
CA ILE A 61 -10.75 8.21 -6.25
C ILE A 61 -12.25 7.95 -6.10
N SER A 62 -12.62 6.69 -5.87
CA SER A 62 -14.00 6.27 -5.59
C SER A 62 -14.00 4.99 -4.75
N ASN A 63 -15.17 4.48 -4.37
CA ASN A 63 -15.26 3.19 -3.67
C ASN A 63 -14.78 1.99 -4.50
N SER A 64 -14.60 2.16 -5.82
CA SER A 64 -14.19 1.11 -6.75
C SER A 64 -12.86 1.41 -7.46
N SER A 65 -12.20 2.52 -7.15
CA SER A 65 -10.99 2.94 -7.86
C SER A 65 -10.02 3.63 -6.92
N PHE A 66 -8.80 3.12 -6.92
CA PHE A 66 -7.71 3.53 -6.06
C PHE A 66 -6.45 3.73 -6.89
N GLN A 67 -5.68 4.73 -6.55
CA GLN A 67 -4.38 5.04 -7.13
C GLN A 67 -3.30 4.70 -6.11
N LEU A 68 -2.26 4.00 -6.55
CA LEU A 68 -1.09 3.69 -5.76
C LEU A 68 0.08 4.59 -6.17
N GLU A 69 0.81 5.09 -5.18
CA GLU A 69 1.99 5.94 -5.37
C GLU A 69 3.19 5.41 -4.58
N THR A 70 4.40 5.78 -5.00
CA THR A 70 5.61 5.58 -4.21
C THR A 70 5.61 6.52 -2.99
N LEU A 71 6.54 6.29 -2.04
CA LEU A 71 6.76 7.21 -0.93
C LEU A 71 7.26 8.60 -1.38
N GLU A 72 7.69 8.74 -2.63
CA GLU A 72 8.14 10.01 -3.23
C GLU A 72 7.03 10.71 -4.01
N GLY A 73 5.82 10.13 -4.05
CA GLY A 73 4.65 10.71 -4.72
C GLY A 73 4.64 10.45 -6.23
N VAL A 74 5.39 9.44 -6.67
CA VAL A 74 5.37 8.99 -8.06
C VAL A 74 4.22 8.02 -8.24
N TYR A 75 3.36 8.29 -9.21
CA TYR A 75 2.29 7.38 -9.61
C TYR A 75 2.84 6.00 -9.99
N ILE A 76 2.21 4.93 -9.48
CA ILE A 76 2.53 3.54 -9.83
C ILE A 76 1.45 2.99 -10.76
N ASP A 77 0.22 2.80 -10.26
CA ASP A 77 -0.89 2.26 -11.05
C ASP A 77 -2.26 2.55 -10.41
N HIS A 78 -3.33 2.22 -11.15
CA HIS A 78 -4.71 2.17 -10.68
C HIS A 78 -5.16 0.74 -10.37
N PHE A 79 -5.91 0.61 -9.28
CA PHE A 79 -6.46 -0.65 -8.80
C PHE A 79 -7.97 -0.50 -8.55
N ASP A 80 -8.72 -1.56 -8.87
CA ASP A 80 -10.00 -1.78 -8.19
C ASP A 80 -9.77 -2.26 -6.75
N LEU A 81 -10.85 -2.36 -5.97
CA LEU A 81 -10.74 -2.72 -4.55
C LEU A 81 -10.15 -4.12 -4.35
N ASP A 82 -10.62 -5.12 -5.11
CA ASP A 82 -10.19 -6.50 -4.96
C ASP A 82 -8.71 -6.67 -5.29
N THR A 83 -8.27 -6.03 -6.37
CA THR A 83 -6.87 -6.07 -6.81
C THR A 83 -5.99 -5.33 -5.81
N LEU A 84 -6.40 -4.17 -5.29
CA LEU A 84 -5.68 -3.46 -4.24
C LEU A 84 -5.52 -4.31 -2.98
N VAL A 85 -6.59 -4.94 -2.50
CA VAL A 85 -6.58 -5.77 -1.29
C VAL A 85 -5.68 -6.99 -1.49
N ASN A 86 -5.78 -7.65 -2.65
CA ASN A 86 -4.91 -8.78 -2.98
C ASN A 86 -3.44 -8.33 -3.09
N PHE A 87 -3.18 -7.16 -3.67
CA PHE A 87 -1.84 -6.58 -3.80
C PHE A 87 -1.22 -6.29 -2.44
N ILE A 88 -1.92 -5.58 -1.56
CA ILE A 88 -1.45 -5.28 -0.20
C ILE A 88 -1.14 -6.58 0.55
N ASN A 89 -2.05 -7.56 0.50
CA ASN A 89 -1.85 -8.84 1.17
C ASN A 89 -0.69 -9.65 0.59
N HIS A 90 -0.48 -9.61 -0.72
CA HIS A 90 0.64 -10.27 -1.37
C HIS A 90 1.96 -9.61 -1.00
N ALA A 91 2.09 -8.31 -1.24
CA ALA A 91 3.30 -7.55 -1.00
C ALA A 91 3.73 -7.54 0.47
N SER A 92 2.77 -7.54 1.41
CA SER A 92 3.04 -7.62 2.85
C SER A 92 3.18 -9.05 3.40
N GLY A 93 3.11 -10.07 2.54
CA GLY A 93 3.28 -11.47 2.92
C GLY A 93 2.15 -12.05 3.77
N ARG A 94 0.93 -11.53 3.65
CA ARG A 94 -0.27 -12.03 4.34
C ARG A 94 -1.03 -13.10 3.55
N LYS A 95 -1.00 -13.01 2.22
CA LYS A 95 -1.62 -14.01 1.33
C LYS A 95 -0.90 -14.03 -0.01
N PHE A 96 -0.38 -15.19 -0.39
CA PHE A 96 0.23 -15.35 -1.71
C PHE A 96 -0.82 -15.26 -2.83
N ASN A 97 -0.45 -14.67 -3.95
CA ASN A 97 -1.24 -14.58 -5.17
C ASN A 97 -0.25 -14.65 -6.35
N SER A 98 -0.41 -15.64 -7.22
CA SER A 98 0.50 -15.91 -8.33
C SER A 98 0.39 -14.87 -9.45
N GLU A 99 -0.81 -14.40 -9.75
CA GLU A 99 -1.02 -13.38 -10.79
C GLU A 99 -0.38 -12.06 -10.40
N LEU A 100 -0.45 -11.71 -9.11
CA LEU A 100 0.20 -10.52 -8.59
C LEU A 100 1.72 -10.64 -8.52
N LEU A 101 2.26 -11.85 -8.33
CA LEU A 101 3.70 -12.08 -8.45
C LEU A 101 4.17 -11.73 -9.87
N ASP A 102 3.48 -12.25 -10.89
CA ASP A 102 3.80 -12.00 -12.30
C ASP A 102 3.63 -10.50 -12.64
N TYR A 103 2.56 -9.88 -12.17
CA TYR A 103 2.32 -8.44 -12.33
C TYR A 103 3.42 -7.59 -11.65
N CYS A 104 3.84 -7.92 -10.43
CA CYS A 104 4.94 -7.22 -9.76
C CYS A 104 6.26 -7.39 -10.55
N GLN A 105 6.56 -8.58 -11.06
CA GLN A 105 7.79 -8.81 -11.82
C GLN A 105 7.80 -8.10 -13.19
N SER A 106 6.64 -7.95 -13.82
CA SER A 106 6.49 -7.40 -15.17
C SER A 106 6.23 -5.89 -15.20
N SER A 107 5.48 -5.37 -14.23
CA SER A 107 4.86 -4.04 -14.30
C SER A 107 5.32 -3.15 -13.14
N ILE A 108 5.26 -3.65 -11.91
CA ILE A 108 5.76 -2.94 -10.73
C ILE A 108 7.14 -3.46 -10.37
N ASN A 109 8.08 -3.29 -11.29
CA ASN A 109 9.47 -3.61 -11.01
C ASN A 109 10.00 -2.54 -10.03
N PHE A 110 9.79 -2.75 -8.72
CA PHE A 110 10.34 -1.93 -7.63
C PHE A 110 11.89 -1.87 -7.64
N ARG A 111 12.55 -2.44 -8.66
CA ARG A 111 13.99 -2.41 -8.95
C ARG A 111 14.40 -1.22 -9.84
N THR A 112 13.91 -0.02 -9.55
CA THR A 112 14.66 1.18 -9.95
C THR A 112 15.34 1.77 -8.73
N ASP A 113 16.26 0.97 -8.17
CA ASP A 113 17.54 1.46 -7.65
C ASP A 113 18.62 0.38 -7.91
#